data_AF-R7JAZ2-F1
#
_entry.id   AF-R7JAZ2-F1
#
_cell.length_a   1.000
_cell.length_b   1.000
_cell.length_c   1.000
_cell.angle_alpha   90.00
_cell.angle_beta   90.00
_cell.angle_gamma   90.00
#
_symmetry.space_group_name_H-M   'P 1'
#
loop_
_entity.id
_entity.type
_entity.pdbx_description
1 polymer ?
#
loop_
_entity_poly.entity_id
_entity_poly.type
_entity_poly.pdbx_seq_one_letter_code
_entity_poly.pdbx_strand_id
1 'polypeptide(L)' 'MILKNKLTRETLEITYPEFRKKFVKEIQTAFESYRRTQLNKYFYNFKDDNSMEYNFYFQLQWNFNHFGNSNWYIEKM' A
#
# COMPACT_ATOMS: atom_id res chain seq x y z
N MET A 1 0.05 -8.21 -11.62
CA MET A 1 0.18 -8.28 -10.16
C MET A 1 -0.54 -9.50 -9.63
N ILE A 2 0.07 -10.21 -8.69
CA ILE A 2 -0.50 -11.37 -8.00
C ILE A 2 -0.71 -10.97 -6.53
N LEU A 3 -1.96 -11.08 -6.08
CA LEU A 3 -2.32 -10.93 -4.68
C LEU A 3 -2.69 -12.27 -4.08
N LYS A 4 -2.41 -12.43 -2.79
CA LYS A 4 -2.81 -13.61 -2.04
C LYS A 4 -3.58 -13.23 -0.79
N ASN A 5 -4.63 -13.98 -0.51
CA ASN A 5 -5.39 -13.83 0.71
C ASN A 5 -4.65 -14.52 1.88
N LYS A 6 -4.47 -13.80 2.99
CA LYS A 6 -3.80 -14.27 4.20
C LYS A 6 -4.53 -15.44 4.85
N LEU A 7 -5.87 -15.46 4.80
CA LEU A 7 -6.73 -16.44 5.46
C LEU A 7 -7.07 -17.61 4.54
N THR A 8 -7.61 -17.32 3.35
CA THR A 8 -8.12 -18.36 2.44
C THR A 8 -7.04 -18.96 1.55
N ARG A 9 -5.85 -18.34 1.48
CA ARG A 9 -4.76 -18.68 0.55
C ARG A 9 -5.15 -18.56 -0.94
N GLU A 10 -6.32 -17.99 -1.23
CA GLU A 10 -6.74 -17.67 -2.59
C GLU A 10 -5.74 -16.73 -3.26
N THR A 11 -5.55 -16.94 -4.55
CA THR A 11 -4.68 -16.13 -5.38
C THR A 11 -5.53 -15.35 -6.38
N LEU A 12 -5.23 -14.06 -6.53
CA LEU A 12 -5.91 -13.15 -7.43
C LEU A 12 -4.86 -12.49 -8.33
N GLU A 13 -4.88 -12.84 -9.60
CA GLU A 13 -4.07 -12.18 -10.62
C GLU A 13 -4.88 -11.08 -11.28
N ILE A 14 -4.40 -9.84 -11.17
CA ILE A 14 -5.06 -8.65 -11.71
C ILE A 14 -4.04 -7.65 -12.26
N THR A 15 -4.54 -6.78 -13.15
CA THR A 15 -3.76 -5.63 -13.64
C THR A 15 -3.67 -4.53 -12.58
N TYR A 16 -2.67 -3.64 -12.71
CA TYR A 16 -2.54 -2.52 -11.79
C TYR A 16 -3.76 -1.56 -11.78
N PRO A 17 -4.38 -1.21 -12.93
CA PRO A 17 -5.60 -0.41 -12.93
C PRO A 17 -6.78 -1.08 -12.21
N GLU A 18 -6.94 -2.40 -12.35
CA GLU A 18 -7.96 -3.16 -11.62
C GLU A 18 -7.68 -3.20 -10.13
N PHE A 19 -6.41 -3.38 -9.74
CA PHE A 19 -5.99 -3.30 -8.34
C PHE A 19 -6.37 -1.94 -7.72
N ARG A 20 -6.04 -0.84 -8.39
CA ARG A 20 -6.37 0.53 -7.94
C ARG A 20 -7.88 0.75 -7.75
N LYS A 21 -8.72 0.11 -8.56
CA LYS A 21 -10.18 0.19 -8.44
C LYS A 21 -10.72 -0.72 -7.34
N LYS A 22 -10.27 -1.98 -7.30
CA LYS A 22 -10.79 -3.02 -6.40
C LYS A 22 -10.37 -2.79 -4.94
N PHE A 23 -9.16 -2.30 -4.73
CA PHE A 23 -8.56 -2.10 -3.40
C PHE A 23 -8.50 -0.63 -2.97
N VAL A 24 -9.39 0.23 -3.50
CA VAL A 24 -9.32 1.69 -3.26
C VAL A 24 -9.33 2.05 -1.76
N LYS A 25 -10.14 1.35 -0.96
CA LYS A 25 -10.25 1.60 0.49
C LYS A 25 -9.00 1.13 1.23
N GLU A 26 -8.46 -0.02 0.85
CA GLU A 26 -7.26 -0.58 1.45
C GLU A 26 -6.01 0.24 1.09
N ILE A 27 -5.92 0.72 -0.15
CA ILE A 27 -4.86 1.63 -0.59
C ILE A 27 -4.91 2.92 0.20
N GLN A 28 -6.09 3.52 0.36
CA GLN A 28 -6.26 4.73 1.15
C GLN A 28 -5.83 4.51 2.61
N THR A 29 -6.30 3.43 3.24
CA THR A 29 -5.95 3.09 4.63
C THR A 29 -4.43 2.88 4.79
N ALA A 30 -3.82 2.18 3.83
CA ALA A 30 -2.38 1.94 3.82
C ALA A 30 -1.60 3.25 3.64
N PHE A 31 -2.06 4.14 2.75
CA PHE A 31 -1.43 5.42 2.51
C PHE A 31 -1.51 6.36 3.72
N GLU A 32 -2.67 6.46 4.36
CA GLU A 32 -2.85 7.26 5.58
C GLU A 32 -1.94 6.77 6.72
N SER A 33 -1.83 5.44 6.88
CA SER A 33 -0.96 4.81 7.87
C SER A 33 0.53 5.04 7.56
N TYR A 34 0.92 4.94 6.28
CA TYR A 34 2.25 5.27 5.80
C TYR A 34 2.59 6.73 6.10
N ARG A 35 1.72 7.66 5.71
CA ARG A 35 1.87 9.11 5.88
C ARG A 35 2.07 9.48 7.35
N ARG A 36 1.19 8.99 8.24
CA ARG A 36 1.33 9.21 9.69
C ARG A 36 2.66 8.67 10.22
N THR A 37 3.09 7.50 9.74
CA THR A 37 4.36 6.90 10.16
C THR A 37 5.56 7.71 9.67
N GLN A 38 5.56 8.21 8.44
CA GLN A 38 6.66 9.03 7.94
C GLN A 38 6.73 10.39 8.65
N LEU A 39 5.59 11.04 8.89
CA LEU A 39 5.54 12.33 9.59
C LEU A 39 6.00 12.24 11.05
N ASN A 40 5.82 11.09 11.70
CA ASN A 40 6.30 10.86 13.07
C ASN A 40 7.81 10.65 13.18
N LYS A 41 8.54 10.52 12.06
CA LYS A 41 10.00 10.33 12.09
C LYS A 41 10.70 11.66 12.37
N TYR A 42 11.07 11.88 13.63
CA TYR A 42 11.78 13.07 14.12
C TYR A 42 13.06 13.47 13.34
N PHE A 43 13.70 12.54 12.63
CA PHE A 43 15.00 12.76 11.98
C PHE A 43 14.93 13.17 10.51
N TYR A 44 13.82 12.88 9.84
CA TYR A 44 13.64 13.22 8.44
C TYR A 44 12.54 14.25 8.41
N ASN A 45 12.87 15.50 8.05
CA ASN A 45 11.90 16.58 7.83
C ASN A 45 11.01 16.26 6.61
N PHE A 46 10.28 15.15 6.66
CA PHE A 46 9.35 14.72 5.63
C PHE A 46 8.25 15.77 5.56
N LYS A 47 8.20 16.47 4.42
CA LYS A 47 7.15 17.41 4.13
C LYS A 47 5.90 16.63 3.75
N ASP A 48 4.77 17.12 4.25
CA ASP A 48 3.45 16.63 3.90
C ASP A 48 3.05 17.18 2.52
N ASP A 49 3.72 16.68 1.48
CA ASP A 49 3.54 17.11 0.10
C ASP A 49 3.34 15.90 -0.85
N ASN A 50 3.20 16.19 -2.15
CA ASN A 50 2.97 15.17 -3.18
C ASN A 50 4.07 14.10 -3.27
N SER A 51 5.26 14.33 -2.70
CA SER A 51 6.31 13.31 -2.65
C SER A 51 5.92 12.12 -1.78
N MET A 52 5.04 12.30 -0.78
CA MET A 52 4.55 11.21 0.06
C MET A 52 3.79 10.17 -0.75
N GLU A 53 2.87 10.61 -1.61
CA GLU A 53 2.09 9.73 -2.45
C GLU A 53 2.98 9.04 -3.47
N TYR A 54 3.90 9.77 -4.10
CA TYR A 54 4.90 9.19 -5.00
C TYR A 54 5.73 8.10 -4.30
N ASN A 55 6.28 8.38 -3.12
CA ASN A 55 7.10 7.43 -2.37
C ASN A 55 6.29 6.20 -1.92
N PHE A 56 5.02 6.39 -1.58
CA PHE A 56 4.11 5.29 -1.27
C PHE A 56 3.98 4.33 -2.46
N TYR A 57 3.69 4.85 -3.65
CA TYR A 57 3.53 4.01 -4.85
C TYR A 57 4.84 3.47 -5.40
N PHE A 58 5.97 4.18 -5.22
CA PHE A 58 7.29 3.72 -5.66
C PHE A 58 7.67 2.38 -5.00
N GLN A 59 7.33 2.20 -3.72
CA GLN A 59 7.48 0.94 -3.00
C GLN A 59 6.13 0.29 -2.67
N LEU A 60 5.18 0.36 -3.61
CA LEU A 60 3.79 -0.04 -3.38
C LEU A 60 3.64 -1.43 -2.75
N GLN A 61 4.37 -2.43 -3.24
CA GLN A 61 4.28 -3.79 -2.68
C GLN A 61 4.58 -3.81 -1.18
N TRP A 62 5.70 -3.21 -0.78
CA TRP A 62 6.08 -3.19 0.63
C TRP A 62 5.15 -2.31 1.45
N ASN A 63 4.87 -1.09 0.97
CA ASN A 63 4.05 -0.12 1.68
C ASN A 63 2.60 -0.62 1.87
N PHE A 64 1.97 -1.17 0.83
CA PHE A 64 0.62 -1.72 0.94
C PHE A 64 0.58 -2.92 1.89
N ASN A 65 1.55 -3.82 1.81
CA ASN A 65 1.57 -5.02 2.66
C ASN A 65 1.86 -4.69 4.13
N HIS A 66 2.67 -3.67 4.40
CA HIS A 66 3.10 -3.30 5.74
C HIS A 66 2.12 -2.35 6.44
N PHE A 67 1.59 -1.36 5.71
CA PHE A 67 0.69 -0.34 6.27
C PHE A 67 -0.79 -0.62 6.02
N GLY A 68 -1.12 -1.52 5.09
CA GLY A 68 -2.49 -1.88 4.76
C GLY A 68 -3.08 -2.89 5.75
N ASN A 69 -4.27 -2.59 6.25
CA ASN A 69 -5.09 -3.54 6.99
C ASN A 69 -5.97 -4.37 6.03
N SER A 70 -5.34 -5.04 5.06
CA SER A 70 -6.05 -5.90 4.10
C SER A 70 -5.79 -7.38 4.38
N ASN A 71 -6.81 -8.20 4.14
CA ASN A 71 -6.66 -9.66 4.06
C ASN A 71 -5.89 -10.08 2.80
N TRP A 72 -5.74 -9.20 1.82
CA TRP A 72 -4.94 -9.43 0.62
C TRP A 72 -3.58 -8.76 0.75
N TYR A 73 -2.53 -9.43 0.29
CA TYR A 73 -1.20 -8.84 0.16
C TYR A 73 -0.67 -9.06 -1.25
N ILE A 74 0.15 -8.13 -1.72
CA ILE A 74 0.82 -8.19 -3.02
C ILE A 74 1.99 -9.16 -2.89
N GLU A 75 1.85 -10.35 -3.48
CA GLU A 75 2.90 -11.37 -3.55
C GLU A 75 3.91 -11.02 -4.65
N LYS A 76 3.43 -10.49 -5.78
CA LYS A 76 4.26 -10.06 -6.92
C LYS A 76 3.59 -8.90 -7.66
N MET A 77 4.34 -7.86 -8.05
CA MET A 77 3.82 -6.80 -8.92
C MET A 77 3.91 -7.19 -10.39
#